data_AF-A0A015LUI6-F1
#
_entry.id   AF-A0A015LUI6-F1
#
_cell.length_a   1.000
_cell.length_b   1.000
_cell.length_c   1.000
_cell.angle_alpha   90.00
_cell.angle_beta   90.00
_cell.angle_gamma   90.00
#
_symmetry.space_group_name_H-M   'P 1'
#
loop_
_entity.id
_entity.type
_entity.pdbx_description
1 polymer ?
#
loop_
_entity_poly.entity_id
_entity_poly.type
_entity_poly.pdbx_seq_one_letter_code
_entity_poly.pdbx_strand_id
1 'polypeptide(L)'
;MHQDDLKYKIVVNDKKSMVNFDLTVNNNKINKVDGYEFLWCGILIDTRNLNVKVDYSRYSDLSHIANILTIKSIKTPGTCLKKKMIE
;
A
#
# COMPACT_ATOMS: atom_id res chain seq x y z
N MET A 1 14.33 -1.04 -16.45
CA MET A 1 12.88 -1.30 -16.60
C MET A 1 12.67 -1.95 -17.94
N HIS A 2 11.84 -2.99 -18.01
CA HIS A 2 11.46 -3.58 -19.31
C HIS A 2 10.58 -2.55 -20.02
N GLN A 3 11.23 -1.75 -20.85
CA GLN A 3 10.60 -0.69 -21.60
C GLN A 3 9.76 -1.32 -22.68
N ASP A 4 8.44 -1.31 -22.49
CA ASP A 4 7.41 -1.84 -23.40
C ASP A 4 7.92 -3.00 -24.25
N ASP A 5 8.45 -4.02 -23.58
CA ASP A 5 9.09 -5.12 -24.25
C ASP A 5 8.00 -5.84 -25.06
N LEU A 6 7.97 -5.56 -26.37
CA LEU A 6 6.98 -6.06 -27.33
C LEU A 6 6.89 -7.58 -27.28
N LYS A 7 7.95 -8.25 -26.81
CA LYS A 7 7.98 -9.68 -26.54
C LYS A 7 7.00 -10.10 -25.46
N TYR A 8 6.86 -9.30 -24.40
CA TYR A 8 6.01 -9.60 -23.24
C TYR A 8 4.66 -8.85 -23.28
N LYS A 9 4.50 -7.85 -24.16
CA LYS A 9 3.27 -7.03 -24.29
C LYS A 9 2.82 -6.41 -22.95
N ILE A 10 3.79 -6.05 -22.11
CA ILE A 10 3.54 -5.39 -20.83
C ILE A 10 3.77 -3.90 -21.03
N VAL A 11 2.77 -3.10 -20.68
CA VAL A 11 2.87 -1.64 -20.62
C VAL A 11 2.80 -1.23 -19.16
N VAL A 12 3.82 -0.52 -18.68
CA VAL A 12 3.91 -0.04 -17.29
C VAL A 12 3.54 1.43 -17.25
N ASN A 13 2.79 1.84 -16.22
CA ASN A 13 2.53 3.25 -15.98
C ASN A 13 3.70 3.87 -15.21
N ASP A 14 4.56 4.60 -15.93
CA ASP A 14 5.74 5.25 -15.36
C ASP A 14 5.41 6.21 -14.21
N LYS A 15 4.23 6.85 -14.23
CA LYS A 15 3.80 7.76 -13.15
C LYS A 15 3.54 7.04 -11.83
N LYS A 16 3.25 5.74 -11.88
CA LYS A 16 3.05 4.89 -10.69
C LYS A 16 4.34 4.20 -10.24
N SER A 17 5.39 4.26 -11.04
CA SER A 17 6.68 3.72 -10.67
C SER A 17 7.38 4.64 -9.71
N MET A 18 8.03 4.06 -8.70
CA MET A 18 8.72 4.81 -7.65
C MET A 18 10.05 4.13 -7.32
N VAL A 19 11.05 4.92 -6.93
CA VAL A 19 12.38 4.44 -6.56
C VAL A 19 12.91 5.18 -5.33
N ASN A 20 13.93 4.66 -4.65
CA ASN A 20 14.57 5.34 -3.51
C ASN A 20 15.86 6.10 -3.87
N PHE A 21 16.23 6.14 -5.16
CA PHE A 21 17.40 6.85 -5.68
C PHE A 21 17.00 7.74 -6.87
N ASP A 22 17.91 8.62 -7.29
CA ASP A 22 17.66 9.47 -8.45
C ASP A 22 17.80 8.64 -9.74
N LEU A 23 16.70 8.50 -10.47
CA LEU A 23 16.63 7.74 -11.71
C LEU A 23 15.93 8.54 -12.80
N THR A 24 16.54 8.55 -13.98
CA THR A 24 15.96 9.12 -15.20
C THR A 24 15.89 8.03 -16.26
N VAL A 25 14.73 7.87 -16.90
CA VAL A 25 14.51 6.93 -18.00
C VAL A 25 13.92 7.72 -19.17
N ASN A 26 14.54 7.67 -20.35
CA ASN A 26 14.10 8.44 -21.53
C ASN A 26 13.91 9.95 -21.27
N ASN A 27 14.84 10.57 -20.54
CA ASN A 27 14.77 11.95 -20.08
C ASN A 27 13.58 12.27 -19.13
N ASN A 28 12.81 11.27 -18.71
CA ASN A 28 11.77 11.42 -17.70
C ASN A 28 12.33 11.02 -16.33
N LYS A 29 12.27 11.93 -15.37
CA LYS A 29 12.63 11.64 -13.98
C LYS A 29 11.56 10.73 -13.38
N ILE A 30 11.97 9.60 -12.82
CA ILE A 30 11.07 8.69 -12.09
C ILE A 30 10.84 9.24 -10.69
N ASN A 31 9.61 9.08 -10.18
CA ASN A 31 9.26 9.55 -8.85
C ASN A 31 10.13 8.89 -7.79
N LYS A 32 10.69 9.70 -6.91
CA LYS A 32 11.43 9.23 -5.74
C LYS A 32 10.46 9.10 -4.57
N VAL A 33 10.66 8.08 -3.75
CA VAL A 33 9.95 7.93 -2.48
C VAL A 33 10.27 9.13 -1.60
N ASP A 34 9.24 9.71 -0.97
CA ASP A 34 9.45 10.72 0.07
C ASP A 34 9.82 10.03 1.38
N GLY A 35 10.96 10.41 1.98
CA GLY A 35 11.56 9.69 3.09
C GLY A 35 12.12 8.31 2.70
N TYR A 36 11.89 7.31 3.54
CA TYR A 36 12.49 5.97 3.41
C TYR A 36 11.48 4.85 3.21
N GLU A 37 10.18 5.15 3.19
CA GLU A 37 9.10 4.18 3.24
C GLU A 37 8.53 3.91 1.85
N PHE A 38 8.96 2.80 1.25
CA PHE A 38 8.45 2.39 -0.05
C PHE A 38 7.10 1.70 0.10
N LEU A 39 6.06 2.27 -0.50
CA LEU A 39 4.72 1.70 -0.47
C LEU A 39 4.56 0.57 -1.50
N TRP A 40 4.15 -0.60 -1.02
CA TRP A 40 3.89 -1.75 -1.88
C TRP A 40 2.74 -2.59 -1.32
N CYS A 41 1.69 -2.86 -2.10
CA CYS A 41 0.59 -3.76 -1.71
C CYS A 41 -0.07 -3.49 -0.34
N GLY A 42 -0.08 -2.24 0.15
CA GLY A 42 -0.66 -1.88 1.46
C GLY A 42 0.30 -1.97 2.64
N ILE A 43 1.57 -2.31 2.40
CA ILE A 43 2.65 -2.28 3.38
C ILE A 43 3.68 -1.20 3.01
N LEU A 44 4.44 -0.79 4.02
CA LEU A 44 5.55 0.15 3.91
C LEU A 44 6.85 -0.60 4.19
N ILE A 45 7.79 -0.53 3.25
CA ILE A 45 9.10 -1.15 3.33
C ILE A 45 10.13 -0.05 3.58
N ASP A 46 10.83 -0.09 4.73
CA ASP A 46 11.94 0.83 4.99
C ASP A 46 13.14 0.43 4.13
N THR A 47 13.52 1.32 3.23
CA THR A 47 14.54 1.05 2.21
C THR A 47 15.98 1.02 2.74
N ARG A 48 16.21 1.27 4.03
CA ARG A 48 17.54 1.24 4.67
C ARG A 48 17.80 -0.05 5.44
N ASN A 49 16.77 -0.60 6.08
CA ASN A 49 16.88 -1.75 6.98
C ASN A 49 15.95 -2.92 6.61
N LEU A 50 15.12 -2.77 5.57
CA LEU A 50 14.16 -3.76 5.08
C LEU A 50 13.05 -4.14 6.06
N ASN A 51 12.83 -3.34 7.11
CA ASN A 51 11.68 -3.52 7.98
C ASN A 51 10.39 -3.29 7.21
N VAL A 52 9.38 -4.09 7.55
CA VAL A 52 8.05 -4.02 6.96
C VAL A 52 7.03 -3.64 8.03
N LYS A 53 6.19 -2.66 7.72
CA LYS A 53 5.06 -2.28 8.58
C LYS A 53 3.78 -2.07 7.78
N VAL A 54 2.65 -2.17 8.46
CA VAL A 54 1.34 -1.88 7.87
C VAL A 54 1.18 -0.36 7.71
N ASP A 55 0.62 0.06 6.58
CA ASP A 55 0.31 1.47 6.30
C ASP A 55 -0.98 1.92 7.01
N TYR A 56 -0.88 2.23 8.31
CA TYR A 56 -2.02 2.75 9.07
C TYR A 56 -2.33 4.23 8.77
N SER A 57 -1.48 4.95 8.03
CA SER A 57 -1.69 6.36 7.71
C SER A 57 -3.00 6.59 6.94
N ARG A 58 -3.44 5.57 6.18
CA ARG A 58 -4.71 5.54 5.42
C ARG A 58 -5.96 5.61 6.29
N TYR A 59 -5.85 5.31 7.58
CA TYR A 59 -6.97 5.32 8.54
C TYR A 59 -6.92 6.53 9.47
N SER A 60 -6.07 7.52 9.18
CA SER A 60 -5.97 8.75 9.97
C SER A 60 -7.24 9.61 9.90
N ASP A 61 -7.99 9.53 8.79
CA ASP A 61 -9.30 10.15 8.64
C ASP A 61 -10.42 9.15 8.98
N LEU A 62 -11.37 9.60 9.81
CA LEU A 62 -12.58 8.86 10.21
C LEU A 62 -13.40 8.40 9.00
N SER A 63 -13.36 9.14 7.88
CA SER A 63 -14.07 8.78 6.65
C SER A 63 -13.62 7.42 6.09
N HIS A 64 -12.32 7.12 6.17
CA HIS A 64 -11.76 5.85 5.67
C HIS A 64 -12.17 4.67 6.55
N ILE A 65 -12.21 4.86 7.87
CA ILE A 65 -12.64 3.83 8.82
C ILE A 65 -14.09 3.42 8.56
N ALA A 66 -14.98 4.39 8.30
CA ALA A 66 -16.39 4.09 8.01
C ALA A 66 -16.57 3.21 6.76
N ASN A 67 -15.74 3.41 5.72
CA ASN A 67 -15.82 2.66 4.47
C ASN A 67 -15.31 1.21 4.56
N ILE A 68 -14.48 0.90 5.55
CA ILE A 68 -13.92 -0.46 5.72
C ILE A 68 -14.67 -1.30 6.76
N LEU A 69 -15.42 -0.66 7.66
CA LEU A 69 -16.12 -1.35 8.73
C LEU A 69 -17.42 -1.98 8.22
N THR A 70 -17.50 -3.31 8.30
CA THR A 70 -18.77 -4.02 8.10
C THR A 70 -19.44 -4.29 9.45
N ILE A 71 -20.60 -3.65 9.68
CA ILE A 71 -21.37 -3.78 10.92
C ILE A 71 -22.42 -4.89 10.75
N LYS A 72 -22.49 -5.79 11.74
CA LYS A 72 -23.52 -6.85 11.80
C LYS A 72 -24.38 -6.65 13.04
N SER A 73 -25.68 -6.42 12.84
CA SER A 73 -26.66 -6.42 13.92
C SER A 73 -27.16 -7.85 14.16
N ILE A 74 -27.00 -8.35 15.39
CA ILE A 74 -27.42 -9.71 15.79
C ILE A 74 -28.02 -9.70 17.20
N LYS A 75 -28.82 -10.72 17.51
CA LYS A 75 -29.45 -10.88 18.85
C LYS A 75 -28.47 -11.30 19.95
N THR A 76 -27.26 -11.74 19.60
CA THR A 76 -26.22 -12.24 20.53
C THR A 76 -24.90 -11.46 20.40
N PRO A 77 -24.90 -10.13 20.57
CA PRO A 77 -23.73 -9.29 20.29
C PRO A 77 -22.51 -9.64 21.14
N GLY A 78 -22.70 -9.99 22.42
CA GLY A 78 -21.62 -10.35 23.33
C GLY A 78 -20.83 -11.59 22.90
N THR A 79 -21.52 -12.65 22.50
CA THR A 79 -20.86 -13.89 22.02
C THR A 79 -20.09 -13.64 20.74
N CYS A 80 -20.63 -12.85 19.80
CA CYS A 80 -19.94 -12.53 18.55
C CYS A 80 -18.74 -11.61 18.78
N LEU A 81 -18.82 -10.69 19.74
CA LEU A 81 -17.68 -9.84 20.10
C LEU A 81 -16.56 -10.68 20.71
N LYS A 82 -16.88 -11.56 21.67
CA LYS A 82 -15.91 -12.48 22.28
C LYS A 82 -15.16 -13.28 21.21
N LYS A 83 -15.91 -13.88 20.27
CA LYS A 83 -15.34 -14.63 19.14
C LYS A 83 -14.47 -13.78 18.22
N LYS A 84 -14.77 -12.49 18.02
CA LYS A 84 -13.95 -11.63 17.13
C LYS A 84 -12.68 -11.10 17.79
N MET A 85 -12.66 -10.99 19.12
CA MET A 85 -11.54 -10.36 19.85
C MET A 85 -10.55 -11.36 20.44
N ILE A 86 -11.01 -12.58 20.76
CA ILE A 86 -10.25 -13.54 21.57
C ILE A 86 -9.96 -14.85 20.81
N GLU A 87 -10.88 -15.27 19.94
CA GLU A 87 -10.79 -16.51 19.14
C GLU A 87 -10.36 -16.20 17.69
#